data_AF-A0A7C4JME0-F1
#
_entry.id   AF-A0A7C4JME0-F1
#
_cell.length_a   1.000
_cell.length_b   1.000
_cell.length_c   1.000
_cell.angle_alpha   90.00
_cell.angle_beta   90.00
_cell.angle_gamma   90.00
#
_symmetry.space_group_name_H-M   'P 1'
#
loop_
_entity.id
_entity.type
_entity.pdbx_description
1 polymer ?
#
loop_
_entity_poly.entity_id
_entity_poly.type
_entity_poly.pdbx_seq_one_letter_code
_entity_poly.pdbx_strand_id
1 'polypeptide(L)'
;MVSKGKVVYEDKDVVVILAPRDEEIPDLVIQTIKEKGYPMFFDELVKEFSGIVGEDRLRRAVSHLLALKKLVEYPDGSLGLPNMDWKPRRMRKRRRKRIARIIPELLGPRTYYTLPKQ
;
A
#
# COMPACT_ATOMS: atom_id res chain seq x y z
N MET A 1 -12.97 15.25 2.20
CA MET A 1 -13.18 15.15 0.74
C MET A 1 -11.80 15.12 0.10
N VAL A 2 -11.36 14.00 -0.44
CA VAL A 2 -10.03 13.88 -1.07
C VAL A 2 -10.23 13.52 -2.54
N SER A 3 -9.60 14.33 -3.38
CA SER A 3 -9.72 14.38 -4.83
C SER A 3 -9.32 13.05 -5.47
N LYS A 4 -10.20 12.48 -6.30
CA LYS A 4 -9.81 11.63 -7.43
C LYS A 4 -8.67 12.34 -8.18
N GLY A 5 -7.65 11.61 -8.64
CA GLY A 5 -6.52 12.17 -9.37
C GLY A 5 -6.98 13.15 -10.46
N LYS A 6 -6.20 14.22 -10.68
CA LYS A 6 -6.51 15.26 -11.68
C LYS A 6 -6.60 14.58 -13.06
N VAL A 7 -7.83 14.36 -13.53
CA VAL A 7 -8.10 13.82 -14.87
C VAL A 7 -7.58 14.84 -15.86
N VAL A 8 -6.55 14.49 -16.63
CA VAL A 8 -5.88 15.43 -17.55
C VAL A 8 -6.59 15.45 -18.90
N TYR A 9 -7.24 14.34 -19.27
CA TYR A 9 -8.04 14.23 -20.49
C TYR A 9 -8.96 12.99 -20.41
N GLU A 10 -10.22 13.13 -20.82
CA GLU A 10 -11.22 12.06 -20.88
C GLU A 10 -11.75 11.99 -22.31
N ASP A 11 -11.41 10.92 -23.03
CA ASP A 11 -11.94 10.62 -24.36
C ASP A 11 -12.62 9.24 -24.33
N LYS A 12 -13.42 8.92 -25.36
CA LYS A 12 -14.30 7.74 -25.38
C LYS A 12 -13.59 6.39 -25.21
N ASP A 13 -12.27 6.32 -25.42
CA ASP A 13 -11.48 5.08 -25.36
C ASP A 13 -10.19 5.15 -24.50
N VAL A 14 -9.83 6.29 -23.91
CA VAL A 14 -8.57 6.44 -23.15
C VAL A 14 -8.72 7.41 -21.97
N VAL A 15 -8.40 6.96 -20.75
CA VAL A 15 -8.31 7.81 -19.55
C VAL A 15 -6.83 8.08 -19.24
N VAL A 16 -6.40 9.34 -19.38
CA VAL A 16 -5.04 9.76 -19.00
C VAL A 16 -5.07 10.26 -17.56
N ILE A 17 -4.59 9.42 -16.64
CA ILE A 17 -4.48 9.75 -15.22
C ILE A 17 -3.02 10.10 -14.92
N LEU A 18 -2.78 11.23 -14.26
CA LEU A 18 -1.48 11.51 -13.64
C LEU A 18 -1.16 10.38 -12.65
N ALA A 19 -0.03 9.71 -12.86
CA ALA A 19 0.44 8.70 -11.91
C ALA A 19 0.50 9.32 -10.51
N PRO A 20 -0.06 8.65 -9.49
CA PRO A 20 -0.06 9.17 -8.13
C PRO A 20 1.37 9.35 -7.63
N ARG A 21 1.57 10.36 -6.80
CA ARG A 21 2.86 10.57 -6.13
C ARG A 21 3.10 9.43 -5.15
N ASP A 22 4.37 9.13 -4.88
CA ASP A 22 4.74 8.02 -3.99
C ASP A 22 4.14 8.16 -2.58
N GLU A 23 3.89 9.39 -2.14
CA GLU A 23 3.22 9.73 -0.88
C GLU A 23 1.70 9.41 -0.87
N GLU A 24 1.06 9.39 -2.03
CA GLU A 24 -0.39 9.20 -2.19
C GLU A 24 -0.77 7.71 -2.37
N ILE A 25 0.17 6.89 -2.84
CA ILE A 25 -0.04 5.45 -3.07
C ILE A 25 -0.56 4.72 -1.81
N PRO A 26 -0.02 4.96 -0.59
CA PRO A 26 -0.53 4.31 0.63
C PRO A 26 -2.02 4.58 0.89
N ASP A 27 -2.46 5.81 0.69
CA ASP A 27 -3.85 6.18 0.93
C ASP A 27 -4.79 5.57 -0.11
N LEU A 28 -4.35 5.54 -1.39
CA LEU A 28 -5.08 4.84 -2.45
C LEU A 28 -5.23 3.34 -2.15
N VAL A 29 -4.19 2.68 -1.66
CA VAL A 29 -4.26 1.25 -1.28
C VAL A 29 -5.29 1.01 -0.19
N ILE A 30 -5.31 1.85 0.86
CA ILE A 30 -6.33 1.77 1.92
C ILE A 30 -7.73 1.96 1.33
N GLN A 31 -7.90 2.96 0.47
CA GLN A 31 -9.19 3.28 -0.13
C GLN A 31 -9.70 2.12 -1.00
N THR A 32 -8.84 1.53 -1.85
CA THR A 32 -9.22 0.37 -2.67
C THR A 32 -9.67 -0.82 -1.81
N ILE A 33 -8.96 -1.12 -0.72
CA ILE A 33 -9.36 -2.21 0.20
C ILE A 33 -10.71 -1.88 0.88
N LYS A 34 -10.94 -0.63 1.28
CA LYS A 34 -12.23 -0.18 1.84
C LYS A 34 -13.37 -0.34 0.84
N GLU A 35 -13.16 0.12 -0.40
CA GLU A 35 -14.17 0.07 -1.47
C GLU A 35 -14.54 -1.37 -1.84
N LYS A 36 -13.56 -2.28 -1.86
CA LYS A 36 -13.80 -3.70 -2.10
C LYS A 36 -14.50 -4.38 -0.93
N GLY A 37 -14.25 -3.91 0.30
CA GLY A 37 -14.89 -4.44 1.50
C GLY A 37 -14.37 -5.82 1.95
N TYR A 38 -13.23 -6.28 1.44
CA TYR A 38 -12.60 -7.53 1.86
C TYR A 38 -11.06 -7.47 1.82
N PRO A 39 -10.35 -8.30 2.60
CA PRO A 39 -8.89 -8.41 2.53
C PRO A 39 -8.44 -8.95 1.16
N MET A 40 -7.51 -8.26 0.52
CA MET A 40 -7.03 -8.57 -0.83
C MET A 40 -5.64 -9.16 -0.81
N PHE A 41 -5.35 -10.09 -1.71
CA PHE A 41 -3.97 -10.52 -1.90
C PHE A 41 -3.15 -9.46 -2.63
N PHE A 42 -1.85 -9.44 -2.42
CA PHE A 42 -0.99 -8.47 -3.10
C PHE A 42 -0.99 -8.61 -4.61
N ASP A 43 -1.07 -9.81 -5.16
CA ASP A 43 -1.23 -10.02 -6.60
C ASP A 43 -2.56 -9.48 -7.13
N GLU A 44 -3.60 -9.40 -6.29
CA GLU A 44 -4.85 -8.74 -6.65
C GLU A 44 -4.69 -7.23 -6.61
N LEU A 45 -3.99 -6.68 -5.61
CA LEU A 45 -3.62 -5.27 -5.60
C LEU A 45 -2.76 -4.89 -6.81
N VAL A 46 -1.78 -5.71 -7.20
CA VAL A 46 -0.96 -5.45 -8.41
C VAL A 46 -1.83 -5.39 -9.67
N LYS A 47 -2.86 -6.24 -9.77
CA LYS A 47 -3.81 -6.20 -10.90
C LYS A 47 -4.65 -4.92 -10.89
N GLU A 48 -5.20 -4.53 -9.75
CA GLU A 48 -6.03 -3.32 -9.68
C GLU A 48 -5.23 -2.03 -9.92
N PHE A 49 -3.96 -2.01 -9.54
CA PHE A 49 -3.07 -0.88 -9.76
C PHE A 49 -2.27 -0.97 -11.06
N SER A 50 -2.49 -2.01 -11.88
CA SER A 50 -1.79 -2.18 -13.15
C SER A 50 -2.13 -1.01 -14.10
N GLY A 51 -1.10 -0.42 -14.72
CA GLY A 51 -1.24 0.79 -15.54
C GLY A 51 -1.29 2.12 -14.75
N ILE A 52 -1.47 2.09 -13.42
CA ILE A 52 -1.47 3.29 -12.56
C ILE A 52 -0.17 3.40 -11.78
N VAL A 53 0.25 2.31 -11.13
CA VAL A 53 1.40 2.25 -10.23
C VAL A 53 2.25 1.02 -10.53
N GLY A 54 3.57 1.19 -10.58
CA GLY A 54 4.50 0.07 -10.73
C GLY A 54 4.55 -0.82 -9.48
N GLU A 55 4.78 -2.12 -9.67
CA GLU A 55 4.78 -3.10 -8.56
C GLU A 55 5.73 -2.72 -7.41
N ASP A 56 6.93 -2.19 -7.71
CA ASP A 56 7.89 -1.81 -6.67
C ASP A 56 7.36 -0.70 -5.76
N ARG A 57 6.69 0.30 -6.35
CA ARG A 57 6.09 1.41 -5.59
C ARG A 57 4.92 0.92 -4.75
N LEU A 58 4.09 0.04 -5.29
CA LEU A 58 3.02 -0.62 -4.53
C LEU A 58 3.59 -1.45 -3.37
N ARG A 59 4.70 -2.17 -3.58
CA ARG A 59 5.38 -2.94 -2.54
C ARG A 59 5.88 -2.05 -1.40
N ARG A 60 6.49 -0.91 -1.73
CA ARG A 60 6.94 0.10 -0.75
C ARG A 60 5.77 0.64 0.06
N ALA A 61 4.69 1.06 -0.61
CA ALA A 61 3.48 1.57 0.03
C ALA A 61 2.85 0.55 0.98
N VAL A 62 2.67 -0.71 0.54
CA VAL A 62 2.15 -1.80 1.39
C VAL A 62 3.07 -2.05 2.59
N SER A 63 4.39 -2.07 2.39
CA SER A 63 5.35 -2.28 3.49
C SER A 63 5.30 -1.15 4.51
N HIS A 64 5.10 0.09 4.05
CA HIS A 64 4.91 1.26 4.89
C HIS A 64 3.62 1.17 5.71
N LEU A 65 2.50 0.80 5.08
CA LEU A 65 1.22 0.62 5.77
C LEU A 65 1.25 -0.49 6.83
N LEU A 66 1.93 -1.61 6.53
CA LEU A 66 2.16 -2.69 7.48
C LEU A 66 3.01 -2.22 8.67
N ALA A 67 4.04 -1.40 8.43
CA ALA A 67 4.86 -0.83 9.49
C ALA A 67 4.07 0.13 10.39
N LEU A 68 3.16 0.91 9.81
CA LEU A 68 2.26 1.82 10.53
C LEU A 68 1.07 1.11 11.21
N LYS A 69 0.94 -0.22 11.08
CA LYS A 69 -0.23 -0.99 11.55
C LYS A 69 -1.58 -0.51 11.00
N LYS A 70 -1.57 0.28 9.92
CA LYS A 70 -2.79 0.67 9.18
C LYS A 70 -3.34 -0.47 8.35
N LEU A 71 -2.50 -1.46 8.06
CA LEU A 71 -2.82 -2.65 7.30
C LEU A 71 -2.27 -3.88 8.05
N VAL A 72 -2.97 -5.00 7.96
CA VAL A 72 -2.64 -6.26 8.62
C VAL A 72 -2.57 -7.38 7.58
N GLU A 73 -1.63 -8.29 7.77
CA GLU A 73 -1.51 -9.52 6.99
C GLU A 73 -2.25 -10.64 7.73
N TYR A 74 -3.28 -11.21 7.08
CA TYR A 74 -4.07 -12.33 7.60
C TYR A 74 -3.36 -13.67 7.41
N PRO A 75 -3.84 -14.77 8.04
CA PRO A 75 -3.19 -16.08 7.98
C PRO A 75 -2.98 -16.65 6.57
N ASP A 76 -3.84 -16.30 5.62
CA ASP A 76 -3.74 -16.71 4.22
C ASP A 76 -2.74 -15.86 3.40
N GLY A 77 -2.22 -14.78 3.98
CA GLY A 77 -1.37 -13.80 3.30
C GLY A 77 -2.14 -12.70 2.57
N SER A 78 -3.46 -12.58 2.81
CA SER A 78 -4.24 -11.43 2.36
C SER A 78 -3.97 -10.20 3.23
N LEU A 79 -4.15 -9.03 2.63
CA LEU A 79 -3.88 -7.71 3.18
C LEU A 79 -5.22 -7.01 3.40
N GLY A 80 -5.52 -6.64 4.64
CA GLY A 80 -6.73 -5.90 4.95
C GLY A 80 -6.56 -4.96 6.13
N LEU A 81 -7.65 -4.30 6.50
CA LEU A 81 -7.65 -3.33 7.60
C LEU A 81 -7.75 -4.04 8.94
N PRO A 82 -7.23 -3.47 10.03
CA PRO A 82 -7.28 -4.10 11.36
C PRO A 82 -8.68 -4.50 11.83
N ASN A 83 -9.71 -3.74 11.46
CA ASN A 83 -11.10 -3.94 11.89
C ASN A 83 -11.98 -4.58 10.81
N MET A 84 -11.38 -5.30 9.86
CA MET A 84 -12.11 -5.91 8.74
C MET A 84 -12.37 -7.38 9.00
N ASP A 85 -13.59 -7.83 8.67
CA ASP A 85 -13.95 -9.23 8.70
C ASP A 85 -13.20 -10.00 7.62
N TRP A 86 -12.50 -11.06 8.03
CA TRP A 86 -11.75 -11.93 7.12
C TRP A 86 -12.37 -13.31 7.06
N LYS A 87 -12.58 -13.79 5.83
CA LYS A 87 -12.92 -15.18 5.52
C LYS A 87 -11.84 -15.75 4.60
N PRO A 88 -11.34 -16.97 4.84
CA PRO A 88 -10.33 -17.58 3.99
C PRO A 88 -10.88 -17.79 2.58
N ARG A 89 -10.29 -17.11 1.58
CA ARG A 89 -10.70 -17.25 0.17
C ARG A 89 -9.83 -18.21 -0.62
N ARG A 90 -8.56 -18.35 -0.23
CA ARG A 90 -7.59 -19.25 -0.88
C ARG A 90 -6.65 -19.86 0.15
N MET A 91 -6.50 -21.18 0.14
CA MET A 91 -5.41 -21.85 0.85
C MET A 91 -4.13 -21.75 0.01
N ARG A 92 -3.32 -20.72 0.24
CA ARG A 92 -1.96 -20.65 -0.29
C ARG A 92 -0.96 -21.10 0.77
N LYS A 93 0.06 -21.87 0.38
CA LYS A 93 1.24 -22.09 1.24
C LYS A 93 1.84 -20.70 1.55
N ARG A 94 1.92 -20.38 2.83
CA ARG A 94 2.40 -19.09 3.36
C ARG A 94 3.73 -18.72 2.67
N ARG A 95 3.73 -17.66 1.84
CA ARG A 95 4.98 -17.03 1.43
C ARG A 95 5.58 -16.35 2.67
N ARG A 96 6.92 -16.27 2.75
CA ARG A 96 7.63 -15.65 3.89
C ARG A 96 6.97 -14.30 4.24
N LYS A 97 6.72 -14.07 5.55
CA LYS A 97 6.11 -12.86 6.08
C LYS A 97 6.82 -11.62 5.53
N ARG A 98 6.07 -10.63 5.04
CA ARG A 98 6.68 -9.37 4.57
C ARG A 98 7.38 -8.68 5.74
N ILE A 99 8.60 -8.21 5.51
CA ILE A 99 9.33 -7.42 6.50
C ILE A 99 8.74 -6.02 6.47
N ALA A 100 8.02 -5.64 7.54
CA ALA A 100 7.58 -4.28 7.73
C ALA A 100 8.81 -3.36 7.81
N ARG A 101 8.89 -2.38 6.91
CA ARG A 101 9.95 -1.37 6.92
C ARG A 101 9.31 0.01 6.79
N ILE A 102 9.65 0.91 7.72
CA ILE A 102 9.31 2.32 7.60
C ILE A 102 10.24 2.92 6.54
N ILE A 103 9.67 3.72 5.63
CA ILE A 103 10.41 4.49 4.64
C ILE A 103 11.37 5.42 5.40
N PRO A 104 12.70 5.24 5.27
CA PRO A 104 13.67 5.97 6.08
C PRO A 104 13.64 7.49 5.88
N GLU A 105 13.23 7.96 4.70
CA GLU A 105 13.16 9.39 4.36
C GLU A 105 12.24 10.20 5.30
N LEU A 106 11.32 9.54 6.02
CA LEU A 106 10.41 10.17 6.99
C LEU A 106 10.93 10.18 8.44
N LEU A 107 12.07 9.54 8.74
CA LEU A 107 12.59 9.37 10.10
C LEU A 107 13.76 10.30 10.46
N GLY A 108 14.09 11.26 9.59
CA GLY A 108 15.26 12.13 9.77
C GLY A 108 16.59 11.41 9.52
N PRO A 109 17.71 12.15 9.42
CA PRO A 109 19.01 11.55 9.18
C PRO A 109 19.41 10.66 10.36
N ARG A 110 19.75 9.40 10.07
CA ARG A 110 20.38 8.50 11.05
C ARG A 110 21.79 9.01 11.34
N THR A 111 21.92 9.94 12.28
CA THR A 111 23.23 10.35 12.77
C THR A 111 23.78 9.21 13.64
N TYR A 112 24.82 8.54 13.16
CA TYR A 112 25.54 7.49 13.90
C TYR A 112 26.34 8.02 15.10
N TYR A 113 26.32 9.35 15.33
CA TYR A 113 27.05 10.02 16.40
C TYR A 113 26.06 10.65 17.38
N THR A 114 26.03 10.13 18.61
CA THR A 114 25.49 10.83 19.77
C THR A 114 26.62 11.62 20.44
N LEU A 115 26.46 12.93 20.55
CA LEU A 115 27.39 13.77 21.32
C LEU A 115 27.36 13.33 22.81
N PRO A 116 28.52 13.20 23.47
CA PRO A 116 28.55 12.94 24.90
C PRO A 116 27.85 14.08 25.64
N LYS A 117 26.92 13.73 26.54
CA LYS A 117 26.28 14.72 27.42
C LYS A 117 27.36 15.32 28.33
N GLN A 118 27.47 16.65 28.32
CA GLN A 118 28.26 17.41 29.30
C GLN A 118 27.57 17.39 30.67
#